data_AF-A0A9P5IZI3-F1
#
_entry.id   AF-A0A9P5IZI3-F1
#
_cell.length_a   1.000
_cell.length_b   1.000
_cell.length_c   1.000
_cell.angle_alpha   90.00
_cell.angle_beta   90.00
_cell.angle_gamma   90.00
#
_symmetry.space_group_name_H-M   'P 1'
#
loop_
_entity.id
_entity.type
_entity.pdbx_description
1 polymer ?
#
loop_
_entity_poly.entity_id
_entity_poly.type
_entity_poly.pdbx_seq_one_letter_code
_entity_poly.pdbx_strand_id
1 'polypeptide(L)'
;EPRWLQTKSDEARNRGTVIVAFKDQASADQLIRMEKAICLGSVVFLQRFEEHVLKECGRCGSLEHFSSGCPAKTICKLCGANDHHAGNHPKGHPVKCINCRGDHASTEPTCP
;
A
#
# COMPACT_ATOMS: atom_id res chain seq x y z
N GLU A 1 14.29 -2.29 16.08
CA GLU A 1 13.27 -1.77 17.04
C GLU A 1 11.87 -2.11 16.51
N PRO A 2 10.89 -2.38 17.38
CA PRO A 2 9.50 -2.55 16.94
C PRO A 2 8.95 -1.23 16.39
N ARG A 3 8.36 -1.28 15.19
CA ARG A 3 7.72 -0.13 14.53
C ARG A 3 6.24 -0.42 14.29
N TRP A 4 5.39 0.56 14.59
CA TRP A 4 3.98 0.51 14.23
C TRP A 4 3.82 0.90 12.76
N LEU A 5 3.17 0.04 11.97
CA LEU A 5 2.93 0.27 10.54
C LEU A 5 1.58 0.94 10.24
N GLN A 6 0.85 1.40 11.26
CA GLN A 6 -0.50 1.93 11.04
C GLN A 6 -0.46 3.26 10.29
N THR A 7 -1.30 3.36 9.26
CA THR A 7 -1.71 4.66 8.72
C THR A 7 -2.81 5.25 9.60
N LYS A 8 -3.04 6.57 9.56
CA LYS A 8 -4.16 7.21 10.29
C LYS A 8 -5.54 6.62 9.90
N SER A 9 -5.64 6.04 8.71
CA SER A 9 -6.83 5.31 8.25
C SER A 9 -7.06 3.99 8.99
N ASP A 10 -6.01 3.34 9.52
CA ASP A 10 -6.11 2.03 10.15
C ASP A 10 -6.50 2.10 11.64
N GLU A 11 -6.30 3.24 12.30
CA GLU A 11 -6.79 3.49 13.67
C GLU A 11 -8.29 3.23 13.80
N ALA A 12 -9.09 3.64 12.80
CA ALA A 12 -10.53 3.45 12.78
C ALA A 12 -10.97 1.98 12.65
N ARG A 13 -10.08 1.08 12.22
CA ARG A 13 -10.41 -0.34 11.97
C ARG A 13 -10.09 -1.26 13.15
N ASN A 14 -9.52 -0.73 14.24
CA ASN A 14 -9.13 -1.50 15.43
C ASN A 14 -8.27 -2.73 15.09
N ARG A 15 -7.42 -2.63 14.06
CA ARG A 15 -6.50 -3.68 13.60
C ARG A 15 -5.08 -3.15 13.68
N GLY A 16 -4.22 -3.84 14.43
CA GLY A 16 -2.79 -3.54 14.54
C GLY A 16 -1.95 -4.62 13.85
N THR A 17 -0.80 -4.22 13.31
CA THR A 17 0.23 -5.15 12.81
C THR A 17 1.52 -4.89 13.56
N VAL A 18 2.14 -5.95 14.06
CA VAL A 18 3.46 -5.90 14.72
C VAL A 18 4.45 -6.67 13.86
N ILE A 19 5.59 -6.06 13.55
CA ILE A 19 6.70 -6.76 12.90
C ILE A 19 7.65 -7.28 13.98
N VAL A 20 7.92 -8.58 13.95
CA VAL A 20 8.90 -9.22 14.82
C VAL A 20 10.09 -9.66 13.96
N ALA A 21 11.27 -9.13 14.27
CA ALA A 21 12.51 -9.56 13.64
C ALA A 21 13.06 -10.79 14.38
N PHE A 22 13.42 -11.83 13.63
CA PHE A 22 14.04 -13.04 14.17
C PHE A 22 15.54 -13.04 13.88
N LYS A 23 16.32 -13.66 14.77
CA LYS A 23 17.77 -13.79 14.62
C LYS A 23 18.15 -14.80 13.52
N ASP A 24 17.33 -15.82 13.35
CA ASP A 24 17.53 -16.91 12.39
C ASP A 24 16.23 -17.21 11.63
N GLN A 25 16.39 -17.65 10.39
CA GLN A 25 15.28 -17.94 9.49
C GLN A 25 14.47 -19.15 9.97
N ALA A 26 15.10 -20.14 10.60
CA ALA A 26 14.42 -21.35 11.08
C ALA A 26 13.34 -21.02 12.13
N SER A 27 13.63 -20.13 13.07
CA SER A 27 12.68 -19.66 14.08
C SER A 27 11.50 -18.91 13.45
N ALA A 28 11.76 -18.07 12.45
CA ALA A 28 10.70 -17.39 11.71
C ALA A 28 9.80 -18.40 10.98
N ASP A 29 10.40 -19.38 10.31
CA ASP A 29 9.69 -20.40 9.53
C ASP A 29 8.81 -21.29 10.40
N GLN A 30 9.27 -21.63 11.60
CA GLN A 30 8.48 -22.38 12.57
C GLN A 30 7.21 -21.61 12.96
N LEU A 31 7.34 -20.30 13.21
CA LEU A 31 6.21 -19.46 13.60
C LEU A 31 5.21 -19.29 12.44
N ILE A 32 5.70 -19.06 11.22
CA ILE A 32 4.84 -18.92 10.03
C ILE A 32 4.02 -20.18 9.75
N ARG A 33 4.59 -21.37 9.97
CA ARG A 33 3.88 -22.66 9.80
C ARG A 33 2.69 -22.83 10.74
N MET A 34 2.63 -22.09 11.85
CA MET A 34 1.49 -22.15 12.77
C MET A 34 0.25 -21.43 12.21
N GLU A 35 0.44 -20.53 11.23
CA GLU A 35 -0.57 -19.65 10.59
C GLU A 35 -1.30 -18.67 11.53
N LYS A 36 -1.53 -19.06 12.77
CA LYS A 36 -2.25 -18.32 13.81
C LYS A 36 -1.58 -18.51 15.16
N ALA A 37 -1.69 -17.50 16.01
CA ALA A 37 -1.26 -17.57 17.41
C ALA A 37 -2.24 -16.82 18.31
N ILE A 38 -2.10 -16.97 19.62
CA ILE A 38 -2.77 -16.11 20.60
C ILE A 38 -1.75 -15.06 21.05
N CYS A 39 -2.11 -13.79 20.90
CA CYS A 39 -1.34 -12.66 21.40
C CYS A 39 -2.28 -11.75 22.19
N LEU A 40 -1.96 -11.48 23.46
CA LEU A 40 -2.76 -10.65 24.36
C LEU A 40 -4.25 -11.06 24.40
N GLY A 41 -4.52 -12.38 24.45
CA GLY A 41 -5.88 -12.91 24.51
C GLY A 41 -6.66 -12.89 23.19
N SER A 42 -6.06 -12.41 22.11
CA SER A 42 -6.68 -12.35 20.78
C SER A 42 -6.01 -13.31 19.80
N VAL A 43 -6.79 -13.89 18.89
CA VAL A 43 -6.26 -14.67 17.77
C VAL A 43 -5.62 -13.70 16.78
N VAL A 44 -4.34 -13.91 16.50
CA VAL A 44 -3.57 -13.17 15.49
C VAL A 44 -3.20 -14.08 14.34
N PHE A 45 -3.09 -13.51 13.14
CA PHE A 45 -2.64 -14.21 11.95
C PHE A 45 -1.15 -13.94 11.73
N LEU A 46 -0.42 -14.98 11.36
CA LEU A 46 1.03 -14.93 11.15
C LEU A 46 1.31 -15.00 9.66
N GLN A 47 2.10 -14.05 9.17
CA GLN A 47 2.51 -13.98 7.77
C GLN A 47 3.92 -13.42 7.69
N ARG A 48 4.66 -13.79 6.63
CA ARG A 48 5.95 -13.16 6.37
C ARG A 48 5.70 -11.68 6.13
N PHE A 49 6.51 -10.85 6.76
CA PHE A 49 6.52 -9.44 6.42
C PHE A 49 7.13 -9.29 5.04
N GLU A 50 6.31 -8.87 4.09
CA GLU A 50 6.75 -8.36 2.81
C GLU A 50 6.71 -6.84 2.91
N GLU A 51 7.80 -6.17 2.56
CA GLU A 51 7.79 -4.72 2.40
C GLU A 51 6.93 -4.40 1.19
N HIS A 52 5.63 -4.23 1.43
CA HIS A 52 4.72 -3.75 0.42
C HIS A 52 5.06 -2.29 0.17
N VAL A 53 5.63 -2.01 -1.00
CA VAL A 53 5.57 -0.67 -1.59
C VAL A 53 4.11 -0.25 -1.52
N LEU A 54 3.83 0.87 -0.82
CA LEU A 54 2.48 1.38 -0.60
C LEU A 54 1.71 1.30 -1.92
N LYS A 55 0.68 0.45 -1.98
CA LYS A 55 -0.15 0.33 -3.18
C LYS A 55 -0.96 1.61 -3.25
N GLU A 56 -0.57 2.51 -4.15
CA GLU A 56 -1.33 3.71 -4.46
C GLU A 56 -2.80 3.37 -4.67
N CYS A 57 -3.69 4.17 -4.10
CA CYS A 57 -5.12 4.06 -4.30
C CYS A 57 -5.40 4.02 -5.80
N GLY A 58 -6.05 2.96 -6.29
CA GLY A 58 -6.36 2.81 -7.72
C GLY A 58 -7.32 3.88 -8.25
N ARG A 59 -7.99 4.63 -7.36
CA ARG A 59 -8.86 5.76 -7.75
C ARG A 59 -8.11 7.08 -7.81
N CYS A 60 -7.59 7.56 -6.69
CA CYS A 60 -6.97 8.89 -6.62
C CYS A 60 -5.44 8.88 -6.53
N GLY A 61 -4.84 7.69 -6.39
CA GLY A 61 -3.39 7.52 -6.30
C GLY A 61 -2.73 7.95 -5.01
N SER A 62 -3.51 8.35 -4.00
CA SER A 62 -3.00 8.54 -2.64
C SER A 62 -2.42 7.24 -2.07
N LEU A 63 -1.35 7.37 -1.30
CA LEU A 63 -0.75 6.26 -0.53
C LEU A 63 -1.42 6.06 0.85
N GLU A 64 -2.36 6.93 1.22
CA GLU A 64 -2.94 7.00 2.57
C GLU A 64 -4.15 6.07 2.78
N HIS A 65 -4.69 5.49 1.71
CA HIS A 65 -5.90 4.66 1.78
C HIS A 65 -6.03 3.68 0.60
N PHE A 66 -6.84 2.65 0.80
CA PHE A 66 -7.22 1.70 -0.25
C PHE A 66 -8.34 2.23 -1.15
N SER A 67 -8.37 1.78 -2.41
CA SER A 67 -9.40 2.14 -3.40
C SER A 67 -10.84 1.97 -2.91
N SER A 68 -11.10 0.97 -2.06
CA SER A 68 -12.43 0.67 -1.53
C SER A 68 -12.97 1.73 -0.57
N GLY A 69 -12.09 2.48 0.11
CA GLY A 69 -12.45 3.57 1.03
C GLY A 69 -12.18 4.96 0.46
N CYS A 70 -11.91 5.09 -0.84
CA CYS A 70 -11.54 6.35 -1.44
C CYS A 70 -12.76 7.27 -1.64
N PRO A 71 -12.76 8.48 -1.04
CA PRO A 71 -13.85 9.45 -1.21
C PRO A 71 -13.75 10.27 -2.51
N ALA A 72 -12.59 10.22 -3.17
CA ALA A 72 -12.31 11.00 -4.37
C ALA A 72 -12.79 10.28 -5.65
N LYS A 73 -13.02 11.09 -6.69
CA LYS A 73 -13.25 10.56 -8.04
C LYS A 73 -11.98 9.88 -8.55
N THR A 74 -12.16 8.88 -9.40
CA THR A 74 -11.05 8.22 -10.09
C THR A 74 -10.36 9.22 -11.02
N ILE A 75 -9.03 9.27 -10.98
CA ILE A 75 -8.20 10.10 -11.85
C ILE A 75 -7.40 9.23 -12.83
N CYS A 76 -6.94 9.84 -13.90
CA CYS A 76 -5.99 9.25 -14.82
C CYS A 76 -4.61 9.13 -14.15
N LYS A 77 -4.10 7.91 -14.03
CA LYS A 77 -2.77 7.64 -13.44
C LYS A 77 -1.60 8.09 -14.31
N LEU A 78 -1.86 8.39 -15.58
CA LEU A 78 -0.85 8.87 -16.51
C LEU A 78 -0.66 10.38 -16.45
N CYS A 79 -1.68 11.18 -16.08
CA CYS A 79 -1.56 12.64 -16.12
C CYS A 79 -2.26 13.39 -14.97
N GLY A 80 -2.93 12.67 -14.06
CA GLY A 80 -3.64 13.22 -12.90
C GLY A 80 -5.00 13.86 -13.21
N ALA A 81 -5.45 13.89 -14.47
CA ALA A 81 -6.73 14.47 -14.86
C ALA A 81 -7.92 13.62 -14.36
N ASN A 82 -9.07 14.26 -14.10
CA ASN A 82 -10.27 13.59 -13.56
C ASN A 82 -11.41 13.44 -14.59
N ASP A 83 -11.14 13.78 -15.85
CA ASP A 83 -12.06 13.72 -16.98
C ASP A 83 -11.91 12.44 -17.83
N HIS A 84 -10.83 11.68 -17.61
CA HIS A 84 -10.59 10.40 -18.26
C HIS A 84 -9.84 9.41 -17.36
N HIS A 85 -9.83 8.14 -17.77
CA HIS A 85 -9.05 7.07 -17.14
C HIS A 85 -7.79 6.77 -17.95
N ALA A 86 -6.81 6.10 -17.32
CA ALA A 86 -5.55 5.73 -17.99
C ALA A 86 -5.76 4.91 -19.29
N GLY A 87 -6.79 4.04 -19.35
CA GLY A 87 -7.12 3.28 -20.55
C GLY A 87 -7.61 4.11 -21.74
N ASN A 88 -8.10 5.33 -21.49
CA ASN A 88 -8.57 6.29 -22.49
C ASN A 88 -7.71 7.56 -22.51
N HIS A 89 -6.44 7.45 -22.09
CA HIS A 89 -5.53 8.59 -22.11
C HIS A 89 -5.32 9.09 -23.55
N PRO A 90 -5.54 10.40 -23.84
CA PRO A 90 -5.41 10.93 -25.18
C PRO A 90 -4.00 10.68 -25.75
N LYS A 91 -3.93 10.26 -27.03
CA LYS A 91 -2.64 10.13 -27.72
C LYS A 91 -1.99 11.51 -27.85
N GLY A 92 -0.73 11.63 -27.42
CA GLY A 92 0.02 12.88 -27.47
C GLY A 92 -0.17 13.81 -26.26
N HIS A 93 -1.02 13.47 -25.30
CA HIS A 93 -1.03 14.16 -24.02
C HIS A 93 0.23 13.81 -23.21
N PRO A 94 0.80 14.77 -22.45
CA PRO A 94 1.97 14.52 -21.62
C PRO A 94 1.61 13.61 -20.44
N VAL A 95 2.49 12.65 -20.18
CA VAL A 95 2.44 11.84 -18.95
C VAL A 95 3.03 12.67 -17.82
N LYS A 96 2.34 12.74 -16.69
CA LYS A 96 2.72 13.48 -15.50
C LYS A 96 2.43 12.68 -14.24
N CYS A 97 3.47 12.42 -13.46
CA CYS A 97 3.39 11.63 -12.25
C CYS A 97 2.55 12.36 -11.19
N ILE A 98 1.53 11.68 -10.65
CA ILE A 98 0.67 12.25 -9.60
C ILE A 98 1.40 12.45 -8.27
N ASN A 99 2.51 11.74 -8.04
CA ASN A 99 3.27 11.78 -6.79
C ASN A 99 4.34 12.88 -6.82
N CYS A 100 5.22 12.87 -7.82
CA CYS A 100 6.36 13.81 -7.91
C CYS A 100 6.18 14.94 -8.95
N ARG A 101 5.11 14.91 -9.76
CA ARG A 101 4.82 15.84 -10.87
C ARG A 101 5.83 15.84 -12.03
N GLY A 102 6.73 14.85 -12.09
CA GLY A 102 7.67 14.65 -13.19
C GLY A 102 7.05 14.04 -14.44
N ASP A 103 7.82 14.00 -15.53
CA ASP A 103 7.39 13.57 -16.87
C ASP A 103 7.43 12.04 -17.06
N HIS A 104 6.75 11.31 -16.16
CA HIS A 104 6.64 9.84 -16.20
C HIS A 104 5.35 9.39 -15.49
N ALA A 105 4.93 8.13 -15.68
CA ALA A 105 3.74 7.61 -14.99
C ALA A 105 4.02 7.33 -13.50
N SER A 106 3.01 7.46 -12.63
CA SER A 106 3.20 7.17 -11.18
C SER A 106 3.48 5.70 -10.87
N THR A 107 3.17 4.83 -11.82
CA THR A 107 3.45 3.39 -11.74
C THR A 107 4.85 3.02 -12.22
N GLU A 108 5.62 3.96 -12.75
CA GLU A 108 6.99 3.68 -13.18
C GLU A 108 7.96 3.66 -11.99
N PRO A 109 8.94 2.74 -11.96
CA PRO A 109 9.95 2.64 -10.90
C PRO A 109 10.88 3.86 -10.79
N THR A 110 10.84 4.74 -11.79
CA THR A 110 11.66 5.95 -11.90
C THR A 110 11.15 7.10 -11.03
N CYS A 111 10.00 6.95 -10.36
CA CYS A 111 9.51 7.93 -9.40
C CYS A 111 10.47 8.05 -8.20
N PRO A 112 11.07 9.22 -7.96
CA PRO A 112 11.92 9.47 -6.80
C PRO A 112 11.13 9.52 -5.49
#